data_AF-A0A164HFQ8-F1
#
_entry.id   AF-A0A164HFQ8-F1
#
_cell.length_a   1.000
_cell.length_b   1.000
_cell.length_c   1.000
_cell.angle_alpha   90.00
_cell.angle_beta   90.00
_cell.angle_gamma   90.00
#
_symmetry.space_group_name_H-M   'P 1'
#
loop_
_entity.id
_entity.type
_entity.pdbx_description
1 polymer ?
#
loop_
_entity_poly.entity_id
_entity_poly.type
_entity_poly.pdbx_seq_one_letter_code
_entity_poly.pdbx_strand_id
1 'polypeptide(L)'
;MVARKPATQIIVRLLASALGIPVVTGLGSVRPPRFVRVDRVGGPMVNRAIDGPHFSFDCWDAGDAEGLAYAVYSALRSAEGSYIDYPGGRAWITRVEEVGGPAHQPHPDIPEQDRWVLTLRVGIAVDS
;
A
#
# COMPACT_ATOMS: atom_id res chain seq x y z
N MET A 1 19.57 16.89 -8.81
CA MET A 1 18.16 16.66 -8.41
C MET A 1 18.08 15.23 -7.88
N VAL A 2 17.70 15.01 -6.62
CA VAL A 2 17.59 13.65 -6.07
C VAL A 2 16.31 13.03 -6.63
N ALA A 3 16.43 11.98 -7.44
CA ALA A 3 15.26 11.24 -7.92
C ALA A 3 14.49 10.68 -6.72
N ARG A 4 13.16 10.84 -6.72
CA ARG A 4 12.33 10.26 -5.65
C ARG A 4 12.41 8.73 -5.74
N LYS A 5 12.56 8.09 -4.58
CA LYS A 5 12.65 6.63 -4.45
C LYS A 5 11.35 6.01 -4.98
N PRO A 6 11.40 4.81 -5.61
CA PRO A 6 10.22 4.17 -6.21
C PRO A 6 9.31 3.53 -5.14
N ALA A 7 8.89 4.33 -4.15
CA ALA A 7 8.14 3.89 -2.98
C ALA A 7 6.86 3.12 -3.34
N THR A 8 6.09 3.62 -4.31
CA THR A 8 4.86 2.95 -4.75
C THR A 8 5.13 1.54 -5.30
N GLN A 9 6.20 1.38 -6.09
CA GLN A 9 6.57 0.06 -6.64
C GLN A 9 6.96 -0.92 -5.53
N ILE A 10 7.70 -0.45 -4.52
CA ILE A 10 8.10 -1.25 -3.35
C ILE A 10 6.85 -1.74 -2.60
N ILE A 11 5.90 -0.85 -2.32
CA ILE A 11 4.66 -1.20 -1.61
C ILE A 11 3.80 -2.17 -2.42
N VAL A 12 3.63 -1.92 -3.73
CA VAL A 12 2.88 -2.81 -4.62
C VAL A 12 3.49 -4.22 -4.60
N ARG A 13 4.82 -4.33 -4.70
CA ARG A 13 5.50 -5.63 -4.72
C ARG A 13 5.39 -6.36 -3.39
N LEU A 14 5.59 -5.64 -2.28
CA LEU A 14 5.42 -6.18 -0.93
C LEU A 14 4.01 -6.75 -0.73
N LEU A 15 2.99 -5.95 -1.02
CA LEU A 15 1.60 -6.36 -0.80
C LEU A 15 1.15 -7.46 -1.76
N ALA A 16 1.53 -7.39 -3.04
CA ALA A 16 1.21 -8.43 -4.00
C ALA A 16 1.80 -9.78 -3.57
N SER A 17 3.04 -9.78 -3.07
CA SER A 17 3.68 -10.98 -2.54
C SER A 17 3.04 -11.48 -1.25
N ALA A 18 2.66 -10.60 -0.33
CA ALA A 18 2.12 -10.98 0.97
C ALA A 18 0.66 -11.46 0.90
N LEU A 19 -0.14 -10.86 0.02
CA LEU A 19 -1.59 -11.10 -0.04
C LEU A 19 -1.99 -12.11 -1.12
N GLY A 20 -1.14 -12.36 -2.12
CA GLY A 20 -1.46 -13.27 -3.22
C GLY A 20 -2.61 -12.81 -4.12
N ILE A 21 -2.98 -11.53 -4.08
CA ILE A 21 -4.02 -10.90 -4.89
C ILE A 21 -3.46 -9.74 -5.71
N PRO A 22 -4.18 -9.25 -6.74
CA PRO A 22 -3.76 -8.07 -7.48
C PRO A 22 -3.62 -6.84 -6.57
N VAL A 23 -2.47 -6.19 -6.66
CA VAL A 23 -2.20 -4.87 -6.06
C VAL A 23 -1.80 -3.93 -7.17
N VAL A 24 -2.57 -2.86 -7.34
CA VAL A 24 -2.50 -2.01 -8.54
C VAL A 24 -2.39 -0.54 -8.17
N THR A 25 -1.81 0.28 -9.05
CA THR A 25 -1.80 1.76 -8.90
C THR A 25 -2.84 2.43 -9.79
N GLY A 26 -3.55 1.66 -10.59
CA GLY A 26 -4.55 2.11 -11.54
C GLY A 26 -5.35 0.93 -12.02
N LEU A 27 -6.63 1.16 -12.30
CA LEU A 27 -7.49 0.12 -12.86
C LEU A 27 -7.31 0.08 -14.37
N GLY A 28 -7.03 -1.11 -14.90
CA GLY A 28 -7.13 -1.38 -16.34
C GLY A 28 -8.59 -1.48 -16.78
N SER A 29 -8.82 -1.96 -18.01
CA SER A 29 -10.16 -2.14 -18.57
C SER A 29 -10.99 -3.22 -17.87
N VAL A 30 -10.34 -4.18 -17.20
CA VAL A 30 -11.01 -5.24 -16.44
C VAL A 30 -10.65 -5.09 -14.96
N ARG A 31 -11.68 -4.90 -14.13
CA ARG A 31 -11.55 -4.81 -12.67
C ARG A 31 -11.64 -6.21 -12.05
N PRO A 32 -10.63 -6.66 -11.28
CA PRO A 32 -10.72 -7.90 -10.53
C PRO A 32 -11.83 -7.82 -9.45
N PRO A 33 -12.43 -8.95 -9.05
CA PRO A 33 -13.43 -8.97 -7.97
C PRO A 33 -12.81 -8.69 -6.58
N ARG A 34 -11.51 -8.93 -6.43
CA ARG A 34 -10.75 -8.72 -5.19
C ARG A 34 -9.38 -8.13 -5.53
N PHE A 35 -9.07 -6.95 -5.01
CA PHE A 35 -7.80 -6.27 -5.25
C PHE A 35 -7.55 -5.14 -4.26
N VAL A 36 -6.31 -4.66 -4.20
CA VAL A 36 -5.95 -3.43 -3.46
C VAL A 36 -5.45 -2.39 -4.44
N ARG A 37 -6.01 -1.17 -4.41
CA ARG A 37 -5.45 -0.02 -5.11
C ARG A 37 -4.54 0.75 -4.16
N VAL A 38 -3.33 1.08 -4.60
CA VAL A 38 -2.34 1.82 -3.83
C VAL A 38 -2.10 3.18 -4.47
N ASP A 39 -2.40 4.24 -3.73
CA ASP A 39 -2.15 5.62 -4.15
C ASP A 39 -1.23 6.32 -3.15
N ARG A 40 -0.17 6.97 -3.64
CA ARG A 40 0.61 7.89 -2.80
C ARG A 40 -0.17 9.19 -2.65
N VAL A 41 -0.64 9.47 -1.44
CA VAL A 41 -1.43 10.67 -1.11
C VAL A 41 -0.60 11.77 -0.46
N GLY A 42 0.71 11.58 -0.35
CA GLY A 42 1.65 12.59 0.13
C GLY A 42 2.78 12.00 0.95
N GLY A 43 3.03 12.62 2.10
CA GLY A 43 4.05 12.20 3.08
C GLY A 43 5.39 12.92 2.91
N PRO A 44 5.97 13.43 4.01
CA PRO A 44 7.26 14.11 3.97
C PRO A 44 8.41 13.11 3.87
N MET A 45 9.49 13.54 3.20
CA MET A 45 10.77 12.88 3.36
C MET A 45 11.26 13.13 4.81
N VAL A 46 11.54 12.06 5.56
CA VAL A 46 11.99 12.16 6.96
C VAL A 46 13.39 12.76 7.03
N ASN A 47 14.29 12.27 6.18
CA ASN A 47 15.63 12.79 5.95
C ASN A 47 16.14 12.31 4.58
N ARG A 48 17.36 12.70 4.18
CA ARG A 48 17.94 12.32 2.87
C ARG A 48 17.92 10.80 2.61
N ALA A 49 18.10 9.99 3.65
CA ALA A 49 18.15 8.53 3.56
C ALA A 49 16.77 7.86 3.67
N ILE A 50 15.76 8.51 4.25
CA ILE A 50 14.45 7.90 4.55
C ILE A 50 13.31 8.73 3.95
N ASP A 51 12.58 8.15 3.00
CA ASP A 51 11.29 8.69 2.55
C ASP A 51 10.20 8.27 3.54
N GLY A 52 9.20 9.13 3.77
CA GLY A 52 8.06 8.86 4.64
C GLY A 52 6.71 9.04 3.93
N PRO A 53 6.49 8.37 2.78
CA PRO A 53 5.26 8.47 2.01
C PRO A 53 4.03 8.10 2.82
N HIS A 54 2.94 8.82 2.56
CA HIS A 54 1.60 8.41 2.97
C HIS A 54 0.93 7.72 1.79
N PHE A 55 0.32 6.58 2.04
CA PHE A 55 -0.40 5.79 1.05
C PHE A 55 -1.85 5.61 1.48
N SER A 56 -2.76 5.82 0.54
CA SER A 56 -4.13 5.30 0.63
C SER A 56 -4.17 3.91 0.03
N PHE A 57 -4.88 3.02 0.71
CA PHE A 57 -5.12 1.66 0.28
C PHE A 57 -6.62 1.46 0.14
N ASP A 58 -7.11 1.40 -1.09
CA ASP A 58 -8.51 1.08 -1.37
C ASP A 58 -8.61 -0.43 -1.52
N CYS A 59 -9.16 -1.10 -0.51
CA CYS A 59 -9.33 -2.54 -0.44
C CYS A 59 -10.71 -2.91 -0.98
N TRP A 60 -10.75 -3.66 -2.06
CA TRP A 60 -11.98 -4.08 -2.72
C TRP A 60 -12.15 -5.59 -2.59
N ASP A 61 -13.31 -6.01 -2.09
CA ASP A 61 -13.69 -7.40 -1.97
C ASP A 61 -15.23 -7.49 -1.99
N ALA A 62 -15.79 -8.50 -2.65
CA ALA A 62 -17.23 -8.74 -2.63
C ALA A 62 -17.69 -9.44 -1.34
N GLY A 63 -16.77 -10.06 -0.60
CA GLY A 63 -17.07 -10.81 0.62
C GLY A 63 -16.68 -10.09 1.91
N ASP A 64 -15.41 -9.71 2.04
CA ASP A 64 -14.84 -9.19 3.28
C ASP A 64 -13.73 -8.15 3.01
N ALA A 65 -14.14 -6.93 2.64
CA ALA A 65 -13.18 -5.86 2.35
C ALA A 65 -12.55 -5.28 3.63
N GLU A 66 -13.24 -5.36 4.77
CA GLU A 66 -12.70 -5.00 6.09
C GLU A 66 -11.53 -5.92 6.47
N GLY A 67 -11.72 -7.23 6.36
CA GLY A 67 -10.67 -8.22 6.59
C GLY A 67 -9.49 -8.03 5.63
N LEU A 68 -9.76 -7.65 4.38
CA LEU A 68 -8.69 -7.31 3.43
C LEU A 68 -7.90 -6.05 3.86
N ALA A 69 -8.58 -5.01 4.39
CA ALA A 69 -7.92 -3.83 4.95
C ALA A 69 -7.01 -4.19 6.14
N TYR A 70 -7.47 -5.07 7.04
CA TYR A 70 -6.64 -5.57 8.14
C TYR A 70 -5.47 -6.44 7.64
N ALA A 71 -5.65 -7.22 6.58
CA ALA A 71 -4.58 -7.98 5.96
C ALA A 71 -3.50 -7.07 5.35
N VAL A 72 -3.89 -5.97 4.69
CA VAL A 72 -2.96 -4.94 4.19
C VAL A 72 -2.16 -4.33 5.34
N TYR A 73 -2.84 -3.92 6.41
CA TYR A 73 -2.18 -3.36 7.59
C TYR A 73 -1.18 -4.36 8.20
N SER A 74 -1.62 -5.60 8.42
CA SER A 74 -0.79 -6.67 9.00
C SER A 74 0.42 -7.00 8.12
N ALA A 75 0.25 -7.08 6.80
CA ALA A 75 1.34 -7.34 5.87
C ALA A 75 2.42 -6.25 5.91
N LEU A 76 2.01 -4.97 5.94
CA LEU A 76 2.96 -3.86 6.02
C LEU A 76 3.66 -3.80 7.37
N ARG A 77 2.92 -3.98 8.47
CA ARG A 77 3.48 -4.04 9.83
C ARG A 77 4.46 -5.20 10.00
N SER A 78 4.16 -6.35 9.42
CA SER A 78 5.05 -7.53 9.46
C SER A 78 6.32 -7.35 8.63
N ALA A 79 6.30 -6.45 7.66
CA ALA A 79 7.48 -6.11 6.86
C ALA A 79 8.39 -5.07 7.52
N GLU A 80 7.99 -4.45 8.64
CA GLU A 80 8.89 -3.57 9.38
C GLU A 80 10.16 -4.30 9.80
N GLY A 81 11.30 -3.65 9.63
CA GLY A 81 12.59 -4.26 9.93
C GLY A 81 13.00 -5.34 8.92
N SER A 82 12.46 -5.29 7.70
CA SER A 82 12.83 -6.20 6.62
C SER A 82 13.22 -5.46 5.34
N TYR A 83 13.98 -6.16 4.50
CA TYR A 83 14.33 -5.71 3.15
C TYR A 83 13.36 -6.25 2.13
N ILE A 84 12.94 -5.38 1.21
CA ILE A 84 12.13 -5.69 0.04
C ILE A 84 12.98 -5.48 -1.20
N ASP A 85 13.19 -6.54 -1.97
CA ASP A 85 13.84 -6.44 -3.26
C ASP A 85 12.89 -5.80 -4.27
N TYR A 86 13.38 -4.96 -5.18
CA TYR A 86 12.64 -4.39 -6.31
C TYR A 86 13.56 -4.26 -7.54
N PRO A 87 13.04 -4.09 -8.77
CA PRO A 87 13.85 -4.04 -9.99
C PRO A 87 14.99 -2.99 -10.04
N GLY A 88 15.05 -2.08 -9.06
CA GLY A 88 16.11 -1.07 -8.92
C GLY A 88 16.90 -1.15 -7.62
N GLY A 89 16.87 -2.27 -6.88
CA GLY A 89 17.67 -2.47 -5.68
C GLY A 89 16.91 -3.11 -4.52
N ARG A 90 17.32 -2.76 -3.29
CA ARG A 90 16.69 -3.22 -2.04
C ARG A 90 16.23 -2.02 -1.23
N ALA A 91 15.08 -2.16 -0.59
CA ALA A 91 14.50 -1.13 0.25
C ALA A 91 14.24 -1.70 1.65
N TRP A 92 14.67 -0.98 2.68
CA TRP A 92 14.39 -1.28 4.07
C TRP A 92 13.13 -0.56 4.54
N ILE A 93 12.18 -1.31 5.09
CA ILE A 93 10.97 -0.76 5.70
C ILE A 93 11.29 -0.40 7.14
N THR A 94 11.38 0.90 7.44
CA THR A 94 11.80 1.37 8.76
C THR A 94 10.67 1.35 9.78
N ARG A 95 9.48 1.80 9.36
CA ARG A 95 8.32 2.00 10.25
C ARG A 95 7.04 2.11 9.44
N VAL A 96 5.95 1.63 9.98
CA VAL A 96 4.59 1.77 9.46
C VAL A 96 3.74 2.40 10.55
N GLU A 97 3.12 3.52 10.24
CA GLU A 97 2.25 4.25 11.16
C GLU A 97 0.86 4.36 10.54
N GLU A 98 -0.16 4.12 11.35
CA GLU A 98 -1.53 4.40 10.96
C GLU A 98 -1.77 5.92 10.97
N VAL A 99 -2.26 6.44 9.86
CA VAL A 99 -2.67 7.86 9.73
C VAL A 99 -4.19 7.96 9.73
N GLY A 100 -4.86 7.01 9.09
CA GLY A 100 -6.30 6.80 9.17
C GLY A 100 -6.59 5.32 9.13
N GLY A 101 -7.25 4.81 10.16
CA GLY A 101 -7.64 3.41 10.25
C GLY A 101 -8.63 2.98 9.16
N PRO A 102 -8.90 1.67 9.05
CA PRO A 102 -9.89 1.16 8.12
C PRO A 102 -11.23 1.87 8.28
N ALA A 103 -11.73 2.41 7.17
CA ALA A 103 -13.02 3.06 7.08
C ALA A 103 -13.82 2.45 5.93
N HIS A 104 -15.04 2.04 6.22
CA HIS A 104 -16.00 1.58 5.23
C HIS A 104 -16.38 2.75 4.30
N GLN A 105 -16.09 2.61 3.01
CA GLN A 105 -16.38 3.61 1.98
C GLN A 105 -17.00 2.93 0.75
N PRO A 106 -18.21 2.36 0.85
CA PRO A 106 -18.80 1.61 -0.25
C PRO A 106 -18.94 2.47 -1.51
N HIS A 107 -18.89 1.84 -2.69
CA HIS A 107 -19.13 2.58 -3.94
C HIS A 107 -20.62 2.90 -4.06
N PRO A 108 -21.02 4.17 -4.29
CA PRO A 108 -22.43 4.55 -4.31
C PRO A 108 -23.22 3.81 -5.40
N ASP A 109 -22.58 3.53 -6.54
CA ASP A 109 -23.24 2.91 -7.70
C ASP A 109 -22.97 1.40 -7.85
N ILE A 110 -22.16 0.79 -6.98
CA ILE A 110 -21.80 -0.64 -7.08
C ILE A 110 -21.90 -1.27 -5.69
N PRO A 111 -23.12 -1.53 -5.18
CA PRO A 111 -23.34 -2.01 -3.83
C PRO A 111 -22.81 -3.44 -3.60
N GLU A 112 -22.59 -4.22 -4.66
CA GLU A 112 -22.02 -5.57 -4.58
C GLU A 112 -20.50 -5.58 -4.37
N GLN A 113 -19.84 -4.41 -4.40
CA GLN A 113 -18.41 -4.27 -4.15
C GLN A 113 -18.21 -3.47 -2.87
N ASP A 114 -17.93 -4.19 -1.78
CA ASP A 114 -17.49 -3.57 -0.55
C ASP A 114 -16.11 -2.95 -0.76
N ARG A 115 -15.92 -1.77 -0.18
CA ARG A 115 -14.66 -1.04 -0.20
C ARG A 115 -14.35 -0.49 1.17
N TRP A 116 -13.17 -0.86 1.65
CA TRP A 116 -12.57 -0.26 2.84
C TRP A 116 -11.31 0.49 2.47
N VAL A 117 -11.13 1.65 3.09
CA VAL A 117 -9.97 2.51 2.85
C VAL A 117 -9.22 2.69 4.15
N LEU A 118 -7.89 2.56 4.09
CA LEU A 118 -6.98 2.90 5.17
C LEU A 118 -5.84 3.75 4.64
N THR A 119 -5.30 4.63 5.48
CA THR A 119 -4.15 5.46 5.15
C THR A 119 -3.01 5.15 6.11
N LEU A 120 -1.88 4.71 5.55
CA LEU A 120 -0.68 4.41 6.34
C LEU A 120 0.49 5.25 5.85
N ARG A 121 1.33 5.67 6.79
CA ARG A 121 2.66 6.19 6.52
C ARG A 121 3.65 5.04 6.57
N VAL A 122 4.49 4.92 5.54
CA VAL A 122 5.51 3.87 5.48
C VAL A 122 6.87 4.52 5.31
N GLY A 123 7.75 4.34 6.29
CA GLY A 123 9.14 4.75 6.21
C GLY A 123 9.95 3.80 5.33
N ILE A 124 10.59 4.35 4.31
CA ILE A 124 11.32 3.58 3.30
C ILE A 124 12.72 4.17 3.13
N ALA A 125 13.74 3.37 3.44
CA ALA A 125 15.13 3.63 3.08
C ALA A 125 15.50 2.76 1.89
N VAL A 126 16.17 3.31 0.88
CA VAL A 126 16.72 2.49 -0.22
C VAL A 126 18.23 2.49 -0.07
N ASP A 127 18.84 1.32 -0.29
CA ASP A 127 20.28 1.22 -0.41
C ASP A 127 20.67 1.84 -1.76
N SER A 128 21.32 3.00 -1.70
CA SER A 128 21.83 3.73 -2.86
C SER A 128 23.18 3.22 -3.31
#